data_AF-A0A9Q3J9K7-F1
#
_entry.id   AF-A0A9Q3J9K7-F1
#
_cell.length_a   1.000
_cell.length_b   1.000
_cell.length_c   1.000
_cell.angle_alpha   90.00
_cell.angle_beta   90.00
_cell.angle_gamma   90.00
#
_symmetry.space_group_name_H-M   'P 1'
#
loop_
_entity.id
_entity.type
_entity.pdbx_description
1 polymer ?
#
loop_
_entity_poly.entity_id
_entity_poly.type
_entity_poly.pdbx_seq_one_letter_code
_entity_poly.pdbx_strand_id
1 'polypeptide(L)'
;MPLIKDLKELWQGYHFSPTSTGPSGSFIRVAILMAIADVASMRKLTGFISHSGNHFCNFCTIHKAQIEEIGPQLHYMRSYQNHRSTIAKWLQASPQKRQAIFSEYGVHYSILEDLPYWDATRMVDLDIMHNLILGILKDNATFKLCIPESKSKIYFRSRRKSNHTNSSDSDSMTSNSSLDKITLRGLLLEKRDSKNNK
;
A
#
# COMPACT_ATOMS: atom_id res chain seq x y z
N MET A 1 -14.96 14.60 -13.66
CA MET A 1 -14.13 13.42 -14.04
C MET A 1 -15.08 12.28 -14.39
N PRO A 2 -14.94 11.62 -15.55
CA PRO A 2 -15.92 10.63 -16.04
C PRO A 2 -16.14 9.48 -15.05
N LEU A 3 -15.06 8.92 -14.50
CA LEU A 3 -15.15 7.77 -13.59
C LEU A 3 -16.07 7.96 -12.36
N ILE A 4 -15.98 9.11 -11.69
CA ILE A 4 -16.83 9.37 -10.50
C ILE A 4 -18.30 9.51 -10.89
N LYS A 5 -18.58 10.06 -12.07
CA LYS A 5 -19.94 10.14 -12.60
C LYS A 5 -20.48 8.74 -12.88
N ASP A 6 -19.70 7.90 -13.57
CA ASP A 6 -20.08 6.53 -13.90
C ASP A 6 -20.32 5.70 -12.64
N LEU A 7 -19.47 5.83 -11.62
CA LEU A 7 -19.63 5.16 -10.32
C LEU A 7 -20.87 5.63 -9.55
N LYS A 8 -21.26 6.90 -9.67
CA LYS A 8 -22.52 7.40 -9.10
C LYS A 8 -23.73 6.80 -9.80
N GLU A 9 -23.69 6.70 -11.12
CA GLU A 9 -24.76 6.08 -11.91
C GLU A 9 -24.89 4.58 -11.59
N LEU A 10 -23.77 3.86 -11.58
CA LEU A 10 -23.75 2.43 -11.24
C LEU A 10 -24.16 2.15 -9.78
N TRP A 11 -24.02 3.12 -8.88
CA TRP A 11 -24.52 2.99 -7.51
C TRP A 11 -26.05 3.05 -7.43
N GLN A 12 -26.69 3.88 -8.27
CA GLN A 12 -28.16 3.87 -8.39
C GLN A 12 -28.63 2.52 -8.93
N GLY A 13 -27.85 1.99 -9.87
CA GLY A 13 -27.96 0.64 -10.41
C GLY A 13 -28.30 0.65 -11.89
N TYR A 14 -27.97 -0.45 -12.55
CA TYR A 14 -28.14 -0.62 -13.99
C TYR A 14 -28.89 -1.91 -14.29
N HIS A 15 -29.90 -1.81 -15.15
CA HIS A 15 -30.65 -2.95 -15.65
C HIS A 15 -30.04 -3.45 -16.95
N PHE A 16 -29.55 -4.68 -16.94
CA PHE A 16 -29.21 -5.40 -18.16
C PHE A 16 -30.45 -6.03 -18.78
N SER A 17 -30.50 -5.98 -20.11
CA SER A 17 -31.50 -6.70 -20.89
C SER A 17 -31.41 -8.21 -20.63
N PRO A 18 -32.52 -8.94 -20.83
CA PRO A 18 -32.53 -10.39 -20.79
C PRO A 18 -31.35 -11.02 -21.55
N THR A 19 -30.68 -11.97 -20.92
CA THR A 19 -29.64 -12.79 -21.53
C THR A 19 -30.13 -14.23 -21.62
N SER A 20 -29.45 -15.07 -22.42
CA SER A 20 -29.77 -16.50 -22.54
C SER A 20 -29.79 -17.22 -21.17
N THR A 21 -28.98 -16.75 -20.21
CA THR A 21 -28.91 -17.27 -18.84
C THR A 21 -29.86 -16.58 -17.85
N GLY A 22 -30.52 -15.50 -18.25
CA GLY A 22 -31.35 -14.66 -17.38
C GLY A 22 -32.50 -13.99 -18.17
N PRO A 23 -33.61 -14.70 -18.44
CA PRO A 23 -34.71 -14.21 -19.28
C PRO A 23 -35.46 -13.00 -18.69
N SER A 24 -35.31 -12.72 -17.40
CA SER A 24 -35.86 -11.53 -16.72
C SER A 24 -34.90 -10.33 -16.71
N GLY A 25 -33.71 -10.45 -17.31
CA GLY A 25 -32.64 -9.46 -17.17
C GLY A 25 -31.96 -9.54 -15.81
N SER A 26 -31.07 -8.59 -15.53
CA SER A 26 -30.37 -8.53 -14.24
C SER A 26 -30.16 -7.08 -13.80
N PHE A 27 -30.38 -6.80 -12.53
CA PHE A 27 -30.10 -5.51 -11.93
C PHE A 27 -28.79 -5.58 -11.15
N ILE A 28 -27.84 -4.71 -11.47
CA ILE A 28 -26.56 -4.63 -10.76
C ILE A 28 -26.40 -3.27 -10.10
N ARG A 29 -25.65 -3.25 -9.00
CA ARG A 29 -25.07 -2.05 -8.42
C ARG A 29 -23.57 -2.24 -8.27
N VAL A 30 -22.81 -1.18 -8.48
CA VAL A 30 -21.35 -1.20 -8.31
C VAL A 30 -20.96 -0.18 -7.25
N ALA A 31 -20.09 -0.61 -6.33
CA ALA A 31 -19.49 0.25 -5.33
C ALA A 31 -18.00 -0.09 -5.18
N ILE A 32 -17.19 0.92 -4.93
CA ILE A 32 -15.82 0.71 -4.42
C ILE A 32 -15.95 0.31 -2.97
N LEU A 33 -15.48 -0.90 -2.60
CA LEU A 33 -15.51 -1.38 -1.23
C LEU A 33 -14.31 -0.88 -0.40
N MET A 34 -13.12 -0.90 -1.01
CA MET A 34 -11.87 -0.55 -0.34
C MET A 34 -10.83 -0.09 -1.37
N ALA A 35 -10.02 0.89 -1.00
CA ALA A 35 -8.80 1.23 -1.72
C ALA A 35 -7.58 0.62 -1.01
N ILE A 36 -6.72 -0.05 -1.76
CA ILE A 36 -5.43 -0.57 -1.28
C ILE A 36 -4.33 0.15 -2.04
N ALA A 37 -3.40 0.77 -1.33
CA ALA A 37 -2.24 1.43 -1.93
C ALA A 37 -1.11 1.59 -0.91
N ASP A 38 0.08 1.95 -1.39
CA ASP A 38 1.13 2.47 -0.52
C ASP A 38 0.66 3.75 0.21
N VAL A 39 1.32 4.09 1.33
CA VAL A 39 0.92 5.24 2.16
C VAL A 39 0.91 6.57 1.40
N ALA A 40 1.81 6.80 0.45
CA ALA A 40 1.92 8.06 -0.28
C ALA A 40 0.79 8.20 -1.32
N SER A 41 0.52 7.15 -2.06
CA SER A 41 -0.59 7.03 -3.00
C SER A 41 -1.92 7.12 -2.29
N MET A 42 -2.06 6.46 -1.13
CA MET A 42 -3.28 6.47 -0.35
C MET A 42 -3.65 7.87 0.12
N ARG A 43 -2.68 8.64 0.62
CA ARG A 43 -2.89 10.02 1.07
C ARG A 43 -3.37 10.94 -0.05
N LYS A 44 -2.81 10.81 -1.25
CA LYS A 44 -3.26 11.56 -2.43
C LYS A 44 -4.69 11.18 -2.85
N LEU A 45 -5.02 9.89 -2.77
CA LEU A 45 -6.33 9.36 -3.12
C LEU A 45 -7.43 9.86 -2.17
N THR A 46 -7.12 9.92 -0.89
CA THR A 46 -8.06 10.21 0.21
C THR A 46 -8.05 11.67 0.67
N GLY A 47 -7.06 12.45 0.27
CA GLY A 47 -6.90 13.84 0.67
C GLY A 47 -6.26 14.04 2.05
N PHE A 48 -5.53 13.04 2.56
CA PHE A 48 -4.79 13.16 3.81
C PHE A 48 -3.41 13.81 3.61
N ILE A 49 -2.93 14.49 4.65
CA ILE A 49 -1.61 15.12 4.66
C ILE A 49 -0.47 14.08 4.64
N SER A 50 0.67 14.49 4.09
CA SER A 50 1.89 13.69 4.05
C SER A 50 2.46 13.42 5.45
N HIS A 51 3.51 12.58 5.50
CA HIS A 51 4.25 12.27 6.73
C HIS A 51 4.90 13.50 7.40
N SER A 52 5.07 14.61 6.66
CA SER A 52 5.64 15.83 7.20
C SER A 52 4.61 16.69 7.95
N GLY A 53 3.32 16.39 7.83
CA GLY A 53 2.24 17.10 8.52
C GLY A 53 2.09 16.74 10.00
N ASN A 54 1.34 17.58 10.72
CA ASN A 54 1.05 17.39 12.14
C ASN A 54 0.11 16.21 12.40
N HIS A 55 -0.88 15.98 11.54
CA HIS A 55 -1.82 14.85 11.61
C HIS A 55 -1.58 13.85 10.48
N PHE A 56 -0.41 13.21 10.50
CA PHE A 56 0.10 12.36 9.43
C PHE A 56 -0.60 11.00 9.26
N CYS A 57 -1.37 10.55 10.25
CA CYS A 57 -2.03 9.24 10.22
C CYS A 57 -3.37 9.31 9.46
N ASN A 58 -3.62 8.28 8.62
CA ASN A 58 -4.90 8.12 7.91
C ASN A 58 -6.02 7.64 8.85
N PHE A 59 -5.68 6.92 9.92
CA PHE A 59 -6.65 6.24 10.78
C PHE A 59 -6.99 7.01 12.06
N CYS A 60 -6.02 7.74 12.62
CA CYS A 60 -6.20 8.52 13.84
C CYS A 60 -5.80 9.99 13.65
N THR A 61 -6.17 10.83 14.61
CA THR A 61 -5.85 12.26 14.64
C THR A 61 -4.68 12.57 15.57
N ILE A 62 -3.79 11.61 15.83
CA ILE A 62 -2.60 11.85 16.66
C ILE A 62 -1.78 13.02 16.10
N HIS A 63 -1.28 13.88 16.99
CA HIS A 63 -0.38 14.95 16.61
C HIS A 63 1.06 14.43 16.58
N LYS A 64 1.87 14.91 15.64
CA LYS A 64 3.27 14.49 15.47
C LYS A 64 4.12 14.66 16.73
N ALA A 65 3.84 15.69 17.54
CA ALA A 65 4.51 15.90 18.83
C ALA A 65 4.23 14.80 19.87
N GLN A 66 3.16 14.01 19.66
CA GLN A 66 2.70 12.97 20.56
C GLN A 66 2.96 11.56 19.99
N ILE A 67 3.82 11.43 18.98
CA ILE A 67 4.05 10.16 18.27
C ILE A 67 4.57 9.04 19.18
N GLU A 68 5.24 9.41 20.29
CA GLU A 68 5.79 8.48 21.28
C GLU A 68 4.74 8.03 22.32
N GLU A 69 3.57 8.66 22.35
CA GLU A 69 2.50 8.30 23.26
C GLU A 69 1.87 6.98 22.79
N ILE A 70 2.14 5.89 23.52
CA ILE A 70 1.65 4.53 23.22
C ILE A 70 0.67 4.13 24.33
N GLY A 71 -0.60 3.92 23.99
CA GLY A 71 -1.60 3.42 24.93
C GLY A 71 -3.03 3.39 24.37
N PRO A 72 -3.91 2.52 24.89
CA PRO A 72 -5.29 2.37 24.40
C PRO A 72 -6.16 3.64 24.53
N GLN A 73 -5.72 4.59 25.36
CA GLN A 73 -6.42 5.85 25.63
C GLN A 73 -6.15 6.93 24.56
N LEU A 74 -5.21 6.70 23.64
CA LEU A 74 -4.73 7.67 22.64
C LEU A 74 -5.47 7.61 21.30
N HIS A 75 -6.53 6.82 21.25
CA HIS A 75 -7.24 6.49 20.04
C HIS A 75 -8.27 7.57 19.70
N TYR A 76 -7.82 8.75 19.32
CA TYR A 76 -8.65 9.69 18.56
C TYR A 76 -8.80 9.15 17.13
N MET A 77 -9.52 8.04 16.98
CA MET A 77 -9.85 7.48 15.68
C MET A 77 -10.59 8.53 14.87
N ARG A 78 -10.27 8.64 13.59
CA ARG A 78 -11.02 9.52 12.70
C ARG A 78 -12.45 9.00 12.61
N SER A 79 -13.41 9.89 12.84
CA SER A 79 -14.81 9.59 12.60
C SER A 79 -15.23 10.12 11.24
N TYR A 80 -16.12 9.38 10.58
CA TYR A 80 -16.72 9.80 9.32
C TYR A 80 -17.35 11.19 9.43
N GLN A 81 -18.09 11.47 10.51
CA GLN A 81 -18.76 12.76 10.72
C GLN A 81 -17.75 13.91 10.81
N ASN A 82 -16.68 13.74 11.59
CA ASN A 82 -15.67 14.79 11.74
C ASN A 82 -14.95 15.02 10.40
N HIS A 83 -14.56 13.94 9.71
CA HIS A 83 -13.92 13.99 8.40
C HIS A 83 -14.78 14.76 7.38
N ARG A 84 -16.06 14.41 7.25
CA ARG A 84 -17.00 15.09 6.35
C ARG A 84 -17.20 16.56 6.74
N SER A 85 -17.29 16.86 8.04
CA SER A 85 -17.42 18.24 8.52
C SER A 85 -16.20 19.10 8.17
N THR A 86 -15.00 18.55 8.28
CA THR A 86 -13.75 19.23 7.93
C THR A 86 -13.66 19.46 6.43
N ILE A 87 -14.04 18.46 5.62
CA ILE A 87 -14.09 18.62 4.15
C ILE A 87 -15.11 19.69 3.75
N ALA A 88 -16.28 19.73 4.38
CA ALA A 88 -17.28 20.76 4.11
C ALA A 88 -16.74 22.17 4.43
N LYS A 89 -16.08 22.32 5.59
CA LYS A 89 -15.38 23.57 5.96
C LYS A 89 -14.31 23.95 4.92
N TRP A 90 -13.52 22.97 4.47
CA TRP A 90 -12.48 23.18 3.46
C TRP A 90 -13.07 23.63 2.12
N LEU A 91 -14.14 22.99 1.66
CA LEU A 91 -14.82 23.33 0.40
C LEU A 91 -15.39 24.75 0.42
N GLN A 92 -15.98 25.17 1.55
CA GLN A 92 -16.55 26.51 1.75
C GLN A 92 -15.50 27.60 1.99
N ALA A 93 -14.28 27.23 2.36
CA ALA A 93 -13.21 28.17 2.68
C ALA A 93 -12.56 28.79 1.43
N SER A 94 -12.03 30.02 1.60
CA SER A 94 -11.19 30.66 0.59
C SER A 94 -9.86 29.92 0.41
N PRO A 95 -9.15 30.09 -0.73
CA PRO A 95 -7.88 29.41 -0.98
C PRO A 95 -6.84 29.55 0.15
N GLN A 96 -6.71 30.73 0.77
CA GLN A 96 -5.78 30.92 1.90
C GLN A 96 -6.24 30.13 3.14
N LYS A 97 -7.54 30.14 3.45
CA LYS A 97 -8.10 29.43 4.59
C LYS A 97 -8.05 27.91 4.40
N ARG A 98 -8.16 27.42 3.17
CA ARG A 98 -8.01 25.98 2.84
C ARG A 98 -6.66 25.43 3.25
N GLN A 99 -5.59 26.20 3.02
CA GLN A 99 -4.24 25.79 3.43
C GLN A 99 -4.12 25.72 4.96
N ALA A 100 -4.71 26.68 5.68
CA ALA A 100 -4.75 26.67 7.14
C ALA A 100 -5.52 25.46 7.68
N ILE A 101 -6.72 25.19 7.15
CA ILE A 101 -7.53 24.00 7.51
C ILE A 101 -6.77 22.71 7.21
N PHE A 102 -6.10 22.63 6.06
CA PHE A 102 -5.34 21.44 5.71
C PHE A 102 -4.16 21.22 6.65
N SER A 103 -3.47 22.30 7.06
CA SER A 103 -2.39 22.23 8.05
C SER A 103 -2.89 21.85 9.44
N GLU A 104 -4.06 22.35 9.84
CA GLU A 104 -4.66 22.14 11.16
C GLU A 104 -5.26 20.74 11.31
N TYR A 105 -5.99 20.23 10.32
CA TYR A 105 -6.71 18.95 10.44
C TYR A 105 -6.05 17.80 9.68
N GLY A 106 -5.11 18.11 8.78
CA GLY A 106 -4.45 17.13 7.91
C GLY A 106 -5.34 16.53 6.83
N VAL A 107 -6.45 17.20 6.47
CA VAL A 107 -7.45 16.71 5.50
C VAL A 107 -7.79 17.81 4.50
N HIS A 108 -7.87 17.45 3.22
CA HIS A 108 -8.44 18.26 2.16
C HIS A 108 -9.43 17.43 1.33
N TYR A 109 -10.20 18.10 0.48
CA TYR A 109 -11.13 17.43 -0.42
C TYR A 109 -10.41 16.51 -1.42
N SER A 110 -10.92 15.29 -1.57
CA SER A 110 -10.58 14.38 -2.66
C SER A 110 -11.83 14.04 -3.47
N ILE A 111 -11.66 13.67 -4.74
CA ILE A 111 -12.79 13.42 -5.64
C ILE A 111 -13.62 12.18 -5.25
N LEU A 112 -13.09 11.29 -4.40
CA LEU A 112 -13.85 10.14 -3.90
C LEU A 112 -14.90 10.55 -2.86
N GLU A 113 -14.73 11.70 -2.21
CA GLU A 113 -15.70 12.25 -1.25
C GLU A 113 -17.04 12.63 -1.89
N ASP A 114 -17.08 12.67 -3.22
CA ASP A 114 -18.31 12.83 -3.98
C ASP A 114 -19.18 11.57 -3.99
N LEU A 115 -18.62 10.38 -3.75
CA LEU A 115 -19.35 9.11 -3.75
C LEU A 115 -20.17 8.97 -2.45
N PRO A 116 -21.47 8.62 -2.53
CA PRO A 116 -22.37 8.63 -1.38
C PRO A 116 -22.07 7.54 -0.34
N TYR A 117 -21.41 6.46 -0.76
CA TYR A 117 -21.06 5.32 0.08
C TYR A 117 -19.61 5.37 0.58
N TRP A 118 -18.81 6.33 0.14
CA TRP A 118 -17.38 6.36 0.42
C TRP A 118 -17.09 6.93 1.81
N ASP A 119 -16.21 6.24 2.54
CA ASP A 119 -15.67 6.66 3.84
C ASP A 119 -14.15 6.45 3.85
N ALA A 120 -13.39 7.53 3.63
CA ALA A 120 -11.93 7.50 3.64
C ALA A 120 -11.33 7.09 5.00
N THR A 121 -12.10 7.13 6.09
CA THR A 121 -11.63 6.73 7.43
C THR A 121 -11.68 5.22 7.65
N ARG A 122 -12.43 4.48 6.82
CA ARG A 122 -12.68 3.04 6.99
C ARG A 122 -12.43 2.20 5.73
N MET A 123 -12.59 2.77 4.54
CA MET A 123 -12.54 2.06 3.26
C MET A 123 -11.15 2.13 2.62
N VAL A 124 -10.11 2.19 3.47
CA VAL A 124 -8.72 2.42 3.10
C VAL A 124 -7.88 1.39 3.81
N ASP A 125 -7.07 0.66 3.04
CA ASP A 125 -6.10 -0.29 3.57
C ASP A 125 -4.71 -0.04 2.99
N LEU A 126 -3.70 -0.27 3.83
CA LEU A 126 -2.32 -0.02 3.49
C LEU A 126 -1.72 -1.27 2.85
N ASP A 127 -1.09 -1.10 1.69
CA ASP A 127 -0.43 -2.21 1.01
C ASP A 127 0.67 -2.83 1.89
N ILE A 128 0.45 -4.08 2.30
CA ILE A 128 1.36 -4.85 3.16
C ILE A 128 2.72 -5.00 2.50
N MET A 129 2.78 -5.23 1.18
CA MET A 129 4.06 -5.44 0.51
C MET A 129 4.93 -4.19 0.60
N HIS A 130 4.41 -3.04 0.20
CA HIS A 130 5.20 -1.82 0.15
C HIS A 130 5.44 -1.22 1.52
N ASN A 131 4.46 -1.25 2.41
CA ASN A 131 4.58 -0.59 3.72
C ASN A 131 5.26 -1.49 4.76
N LEU A 132 4.91 -2.78 4.84
CA LEU A 132 5.46 -3.69 5.85
C LEU A 132 6.73 -4.40 5.35
N ILE A 133 6.68 -5.05 4.18
CA ILE A 133 7.80 -5.89 3.71
C ILE A 133 8.93 -5.03 3.13
N LEU A 134 8.63 -4.08 2.25
CA LEU A 134 9.65 -3.24 1.61
C LEU A 134 9.99 -1.99 2.41
N GLY A 135 9.09 -1.51 3.26
CA GLY A 135 9.32 -0.39 4.16
C GLY A 135 9.90 -0.87 5.49
N ILE A 136 9.03 -1.29 6.41
CA ILE A 136 9.40 -1.60 7.81
C ILE A 136 10.48 -2.67 7.91
N LEU A 137 10.35 -3.80 7.21
CA LEU A 137 11.33 -4.89 7.33
C LEU A 137 12.68 -4.47 6.74
N LYS A 138 12.71 -3.74 5.62
CA LYS A 138 13.94 -3.18 5.07
C LYS A 138 14.60 -2.22 6.07
N ASP A 139 13.85 -1.27 6.60
CA ASP A 139 14.35 -0.29 7.56
C ASP A 139 14.88 -0.98 8.83
N ASN A 140 14.18 -1.99 9.36
CA ASN A 140 14.66 -2.75 10.51
C ASN A 140 15.91 -3.56 10.19
N ALA A 141 15.95 -4.25 9.05
CA ALA A 141 17.12 -5.01 8.64
C ALA A 141 18.36 -4.10 8.49
N THR A 142 18.21 -2.95 7.85
CA THR A 142 19.32 -2.03 7.60
C THR A 142 19.73 -1.22 8.84
N PHE A 143 18.79 -0.66 9.60
CA PHE A 143 19.10 0.26 10.69
C PHE A 143 19.18 -0.40 12.07
N LYS A 144 18.42 -1.48 12.32
CA LYS A 144 18.43 -2.16 13.63
C LYS A 144 19.33 -3.38 13.64
N LEU A 145 19.32 -4.15 12.56
CA LEU A 145 20.14 -5.37 12.43
C LEU A 145 21.44 -5.15 11.67
N CYS A 146 21.67 -3.95 11.12
CA CYS A 146 22.86 -3.58 10.35
C CYS A 146 23.16 -4.55 9.19
N ILE A 147 22.12 -5.15 8.61
CA ILE A 147 22.24 -6.04 7.45
C ILE A 147 22.41 -5.14 6.21
N PRO A 148 23.55 -5.21 5.51
CA PRO A 148 23.78 -4.41 4.33
C PRO A 148 22.84 -4.84 3.20
N GLU A 149 22.27 -3.87 2.49
CA GLU A 149 21.46 -4.17 1.31
C GLU A 149 22.35 -4.84 0.25
N SER A 150 22.05 -6.10 -0.08
CA SER A 150 22.77 -6.78 -1.15
C SER A 150 22.42 -6.14 -2.49
N LYS A 151 23.40 -5.55 -3.17
CA LYS A 151 23.25 -5.03 -4.54
C LYS A 151 23.21 -6.18 -5.55
N SER A 152 22.25 -7.10 -5.41
CA SER A 152 22.03 -8.11 -6.45
C SER A 152 21.27 -7.45 -7.60
N LYS A 153 21.93 -7.30 -8.76
CA LYS A 153 21.26 -6.90 -9.99
C LYS A 153 20.32 -8.04 -10.38
N ILE A 154 19.05 -7.94 -10.02
CA ILE A 154 18.02 -8.85 -10.53
C ILE A 154 17.85 -8.51 -12.02
N TYR A 155 18.59 -9.22 -12.88
CA TYR A 155 18.30 -9.21 -14.31
C TYR A 155 16.98 -9.94 -14.52
N PHE A 156 15.89 -9.19 -14.70
CA PHE A 156 14.67 -9.74 -15.28
C PHE A 156 15.02 -10.24 -16.68
N ARG A 157 15.22 -11.56 -16.80
CA ARG A 157 15.37 -12.23 -18.09
C ARG A 157 14.01 -12.19 -18.77
N SER A 158 13.75 -11.13 -19.54
CA SER A 158 12.61 -11.08 -20.46
C SER A 158 12.60 -12.35 -21.30
N ARG A 159 11.56 -13.16 -21.11
CA ARG A 159 11.29 -14.37 -21.89
C ARG A 159 10.95 -13.91 -23.31
N ARG A 160 11.94 -13.85 -24.20
CA ARG A 160 11.71 -13.64 -25.64
C ARG A 160 10.82 -14.78 -26.14
N LYS A 161 9.70 -14.43 -26.77
CA LYS A 161 8.92 -15.33 -27.63
C LYS A 161 9.86 -15.93 -28.67
N SER A 162 10.04 -17.24 -28.66
CA SER A 162 10.66 -17.97 -29.77
C SER A 162 9.62 -18.16 -30.87
N ASN A 163 9.77 -17.45 -31.98
CA ASN A 163 9.25 -17.89 -33.26
C ASN A 163 10.34 -18.69 -33.97
N HIS A 164 9.93 -19.86 -34.46
CA HIS A 164 10.69 -20.79 -35.29
C HIS A 164 11.24 -20.11 -36.55
N THR A 165 12.52 -20.34 -36.89
CA THR A 165 12.99 -20.73 -38.24
C THR A 165 14.46 -21.18 -38.18
N ASN A 166 14.74 -22.24 -38.93
CA ASN A 166 15.98 -22.99 -39.03
C ASN A 166 17.13 -22.19 -39.66
N SER A 167 18.39 -22.48 -39.28
CA SER A 167 19.38 -23.19 -40.13
C SER A 167 20.84 -22.94 -39.71
N SER A 168 21.56 -24.05 -39.51
CA SER A 168 22.97 -24.34 -39.86
C SER A 168 24.18 -23.64 -39.20
N ASP A 169 25.10 -24.53 -38.79
CA ASP A 169 26.57 -24.44 -38.69
C ASP A 169 27.15 -23.80 -37.40
N SER A 170 27.53 -24.62 -36.41
CA SER A 170 28.77 -25.42 -36.24
C SER A 170 29.84 -24.62 -35.47
N ASP A 171 30.11 -25.02 -34.21
CA ASP A 171 31.44 -25.51 -33.83
C ASP A 171 31.55 -25.87 -32.34
N SER A 172 32.52 -26.72 -32.10
CA SER A 172 32.66 -27.71 -31.05
C SER A 172 33.18 -27.21 -29.69
N MET A 173 32.70 -27.91 -28.66
CA MET A 173 33.43 -28.48 -27.53
C MET A 173 34.15 -27.62 -26.47
N THR A 174 33.80 -28.00 -25.23
CA THR A 174 34.59 -28.05 -23.99
C THR A 174 34.67 -26.79 -23.11
N SER A 175 34.09 -26.89 -21.91
CA SER A 175 34.82 -26.53 -20.68
C SER A 175 34.10 -27.03 -19.43
N ASN A 176 34.78 -27.97 -18.79
CA ASN A 176 34.76 -28.41 -17.40
C ASN A 176 33.72 -27.80 -16.43
N SER A 177 32.95 -28.72 -15.86
CA SER A 177 32.42 -28.64 -14.51
C SER A 177 33.57 -28.54 -13.48
N SER A 178 33.62 -27.44 -12.73
CA SER A 178 34.23 -27.44 -11.39
C SER A 178 33.30 -26.72 -10.43
N LEU A 179 32.49 -27.54 -9.77
CA LEU A 179 31.80 -27.22 -8.53
C LEU A 179 32.86 -27.22 -7.42
N ASP A 180 33.46 -26.07 -7.12
CA ASP A 180 34.28 -25.90 -5.92
C ASP A 180 33.52 -25.10 -4.84
N LYS A 181 32.90 -25.89 -3.96
CA LYS A 181 32.94 -25.79 -2.49
C LYS A 181 32.90 -24.37 -1.88
N ILE A 182 31.68 -23.91 -1.54
CA ILE A 182 31.50 -22.85 -0.53
C ILE A 182 31.40 -23.52 0.85
N THR A 183 32.51 -23.45 1.59
CA THR A 183 32.60 -23.83 3.01
C THR A 183 31.85 -22.79 3.86
N LEU A 184 30.68 -23.15 4.39
CA LEU A 184 29.98 -22.40 5.43
C LEU A 184 30.71 -22.57 6.78
N ARG A 185 31.61 -21.65 7.11
CA ARG A 185 32.13 -21.46 8.47
C ARG A 185 31.45 -20.26 9.10
N GLY A 186 30.63 -20.48 10.13
CA GLY A 186 30.18 -19.38 11.00
C GLY A 186 28.79 -19.50 11.64
N LEU A 187 28.42 -20.68 12.16
CA LEU A 187 27.36 -20.78 13.17
C LEU A 187 27.80 -21.77 14.25
N LEU A 188 28.66 -21.32 15.16
CA LEU A 188 28.84 -21.98 16.45
C LEU A 188 27.95 -21.26 17.45
N LEU A 189 26.74 -21.79 17.62
CA LEU A 189 25.91 -21.54 18.78
C LEU A 189 26.57 -22.22 19.99
N GLU A 190 26.86 -21.42 21.01
CA GLU A 190 27.27 -21.87 22.34
C GLU A 190 26.29 -22.90 22.89
N LYS A 191 26.76 -24.12 23.16
CA LYS A 191 26.05 -25.07 24.01
C LYS A 191 26.52 -24.87 25.46
N ARG A 192 25.57 -24.42 26.27
CA ARG A 192 25.57 -24.35 27.73
C ARG A 192 26.13 -25.61 28.40
N ASP A 193 26.76 -25.36 29.53
CA ASP A 193 27.21 -26.29 30.56
C ASP A 193 26.23 -27.41 30.91
N SER A 194 26.77 -28.61 31.10
CA SER A 194 26.29 -29.53 32.13
C SER A 194 27.47 -30.22 32.80
N LYS A 195 27.81 -29.74 34.01
CA LYS A 195 28.55 -30.49 35.03
C LYS A 195 27.92 -31.88 35.21
N ASN A 196 28.71 -32.95 35.17
CA ASN A 196 28.80 -33.91 36.28
C ASN A 196 29.72 -35.11 36.05
N ASN A 197 30.51 -35.35 37.10
CA ASN A 197 30.91 -36.62 37.71
C ASN A 197 32.07 -37.47 37.18
N LYS A 198 33.04 -37.55 38.11
CA LYS A 198 34.01 -38.60 38.44
C LYS A 198 35.30 -38.70 37.62
#